data_AF-Q8MH70-F1
#
_entry.id   AF-Q8MH70-F1
#
_cell.length_a   1.000
_cell.length_b   1.000
_cell.length_c   1.000
_cell.angle_alpha   90.00
_cell.angle_beta   90.00
_cell.angle_gamma   90.00
#
_symmetry.space_group_name_H-M   'P 1'
#
loop_
_entity.id
_entity.type
_entity.pdbx_description
1 polymer ?
#
loop_
_entity_poly.entity_id
_entity_poly.type
_entity_poly.pdbx_seq_one_letter_code
_entity_poly.pdbx_strand_id
1 'polypeptide(L)' 'FDGDEQFYVDLERKEAVWRLPLLSKFGGFDPQGALRNLAVSKHNLNIMIKRS' A
#
# COMPACT_ATOMS: atom_id res chain seq x y z
N PHE A 1 -4.88 12.31 3.13
CA PHE A 1 -5.17 13.47 2.27
C PHE A 1 -4.67 14.69 3.01
N ASP A 2 -4.10 15.67 2.32
CA ASP A 2 -3.47 16.84 2.97
C ASP A 2 -2.34 16.48 3.97
N GLY A 3 -1.63 15.39 3.71
CA GLY A 3 -0.56 14.89 4.57
C GLY A 3 -1.00 13.86 5.61
N ASP A 4 -2.31 13.71 5.87
CA ASP A 4 -2.82 12.67 6.76
C ASP A 4 -2.85 11.29 6.09
N GLU A 5 -2.46 10.26 6.84
CA GLU A 5 -2.67 8.88 6.44
C GLU A 5 -4.18 8.55 6.39
N GLN A 6 -4.62 7.97 5.28
CA GLN A 6 -6.02 7.53 5.12
C GLN A 6 -6.19 6.06 5.53
N PHE A 7 -5.27 5.22 5.06
CA PHE A 7 -5.19 3.80 5.36
C PHE A 7 -3.79 3.29 5.03
N TYR A 8 -3.42 2.14 5.59
CA TYR A 8 -2.29 1.33 5.14
C TYR A 8 -2.75 -0.09 4.79
N VAL A 9 -1.88 -0.87 4.16
CA VAL A 9 -2.12 -2.30 3.93
C VAL A 9 -1.28 -3.11 4.91
N ASP A 10 -1.96 -3.87 5.75
CA ASP A 10 -1.32 -4.87 6.59
C ASP A 10 -0.97 -6.08 5.73
N LEU A 11 0.33 -6.35 5.57
CA LEU A 11 0.83 -7.41 4.69
C LEU A 11 0.65 -8.80 5.28
N GLU A 12 0.66 -8.93 6.61
CA GLU A 12 0.47 -10.21 7.29
C GLU A 12 -0.99 -10.63 7.19
N ARG A 13 -1.88 -9.68 7.47
CA ARG A 13 -3.33 -9.89 7.43
C ARG A 13 -3.90 -9.81 6.02
N LYS A 14 -3.17 -9.21 5.07
CA LYS A 14 -3.59 -8.94 3.69
C LYS A 14 -4.90 -8.14 3.66
N GLU A 15 -4.95 -7.04 4.42
CA GLU A 15 -6.14 -6.22 4.58
C GLU A 15 -5.79 -4.72 4.50
N ALA A 16 -6.73 -3.92 4.01
CA ALA A 16 -6.63 -2.46 4.09
C ALA A 16 -7.13 -1.99 5.47
N VAL A 17 -6.24 -1.39 6.26
CA VAL A 17 -6.54 -0.87 7.59
C VAL A 17 -6.73 0.64 7.51
N TRP A 18 -7.95 1.09 7.78
CA TRP A 18 -8.33 2.49 7.69
C TRP A 18 -8.04 3.22 9.00
N ARG A 19 -7.38 4.38 8.93
CA ARG A 19 -7.12 5.23 10.10
C ARG A 19 -8.42 5.69 10.77
N LEU A 20 -9.40 6.06 9.94
CA LEU A 20 -10.77 6.37 10.37
C LEU A 20 -11.71 5.27 9.86
N PRO A 21 -12.28 4.42 10.73
CA PRO A 21 -13.15 3.31 10.33
C PRO A 21 -14.40 3.75 9.54
N LEU A 22 -14.82 5.01 9.68
CA LEU A 22 -15.95 5.54 8.91
C LEU A 22 -15.66 5.58 7.40
N LEU A 23 -14.41 5.80 6.99
CA LEU A 23 -14.03 5.94 5.58
C LEU A 23 -14.16 4.61 4.82
N SER A 24 -13.99 3.47 5.49
CA SER A 24 -14.15 2.14 4.88
C SER A 24 -15.58 1.86 4.43
N LYS A 25 -16.57 2.62 4.93
CA LYS A 25 -17.97 2.52 4.50
C LYS A 25 -18.24 3.23 3.18
N PHE A 26 -17.40 4.19 2.81
CA PHE A 26 -17.56 5.00 1.60
C PHE A 26 -16.69 4.52 0.43
N GLY A 27 -15.73 3.63 0.71
CA GLY A 27 -14.87 3.02 -0.29
C GLY A 27 -14.04 1.87 0.29
N GLY A 28 -13.60 0.97 -0.58
CA GLY A 28 -12.71 -0.13 -0.23
C GLY A 28 -11.38 -0.03 -0.97
N PHE A 29 -10.40 -0.76 -0.50
CA PHE A 29 -9.12 -0.92 -1.20
C PHE A 29 -8.79 -2.41 -1.28
N ASP A 30 -8.47 -2.89 -2.49
CA ASP A 30 -8.01 -4.27 -2.69
C ASP A 30 -6.52 -4.38 -2.28
N PRO A 31 -6.21 -5.10 -1.19
CA PRO A 31 -4.83 -5.24 -0.69
C PRO A 31 -3.91 -5.94 -1.70
N GLN A 32 -4.45 -6.71 -2.65
CA GLN A 32 -3.66 -7.35 -3.71
C GLN A 32 -2.96 -6.30 -4.61
N GLY A 33 -3.58 -5.13 -4.80
CA GLY A 33 -2.99 -4.01 -5.53
C GLY A 33 -1.71 -3.50 -4.88
N ALA A 34 -1.70 -3.38 -3.55
CA ALA A 34 -0.52 -2.95 -2.81
C ALA A 34 0.63 -3.97 -2.89
N LEU A 35 0.33 -5.27 -2.81
CA LEU A 35 1.33 -6.34 -2.97
C LEU A 35 2.01 -6.29 -4.34
N ARG A 36 1.22 -6.07 -5.40
CA ARG A 36 1.75 -5.91 -6.76
C ARG A 36 2.67 -4.69 -6.86
N ASN A 37 2.25 -3.55 -6.31
CA ASN A 37 3.06 -2.33 -6.32
C ASN A 37 4.36 -2.50 -5.53
N LEU A 38 4.32 -3.21 -4.40
CA LEU A 38 5.51 -3.51 -3.60
C LEU A 38 6.50 -4.40 -4.38
N ALA A 39 6.01 -5.43 -5.07
CA ALA A 39 6.84 -6.30 -5.89
C ALA A 39 7.54 -5.53 -7.03
N VAL A 40 6.80 -4.66 -7.73
CA VAL A 40 7.37 -3.79 -8.77
C VAL A 40 8.39 -2.82 -8.18
N SER A 41 8.07 -2.19 -7.05
CA SER A 41 8.96 -1.25 -6.38
C SER A 41 10.27 -1.92 -5.95
N LYS A 42 10.20 -3.13 -5.38
CA LYS A 42 11.38 -3.93 -5.01
C LYS A 42 12.24 -4.29 -6.23
N HIS A 43 11.61 -4.69 -7.33
CA HIS A 43 12.31 -4.96 -8.58
C HIS A 43 13.04 -3.72 -9.12
N ASN A 44 12.35 -2.58 -9.18
CA ASN A 44 12.92 -1.33 -9.65
C ASN A 44 14.07 -0.84 -8.76
N LEU A 45 13.93 -0.93 -7.43
CA LEU A 45 14.98 -0.57 -6.49
C LEU A 45 16.25 -1.42 -6.70
N ASN A 46 16.10 -2.73 -6.90
CA ASN A 46 17.23 -3.61 -7.20
C ASN A 46 17.95 -3.22 -8.49
N ILE A 47 17.22 -2.78 -9.52
CA ILE A 47 17.82 -2.25 -10.75
C ILE A 47 18.58 -0.95 -10.46
N MET A 48 17.99 -0.02 -9.71
CA MET A 48 18.63 1.27 -9.39
C MET A 48 19.93 1.11 -8.59
N ILE A 49 19.94 0.19 -7.61
CA ILE A 49 21.13 -0.14 -6.82
C ILE A 49 22.25 -0.66 -7.72
N LYS A 50 21.94 -1.54 -8.69
CA LYS A 50 22.94 -2.11 -9.61
C LYS A 50 23.45 -1.14 -10.67
N ARG A 51 22.75 -0.01 -10.89
CA ARG A 51 23.13 1.02 -11.88
C ARG A 51 23.97 2.15 -11.29
N SER A 52 24.16 2.17 -9.97
CA SER A 52 25.01 3.12 -9.24
C SER A 52 26.33 2.46 -8.87
#